data_AF-A0A2V1DNW1-F1
#
_entry.id   AF-A0A2V1DNW1-F1
#
_cell.length_a   1.000
_cell.length_b   1.000
_cell.length_c   1.000
_cell.angle_alpha   90.00
_cell.angle_beta   90.00
_cell.angle_gamma   90.00
#
_symmetry.space_group_name_H-M   'P 1'
#
loop_
_entity.id
_entity.type
_entity.pdbx_description
1 polymer ?
#
loop_
_entity_poly.entity_id
_entity_poly.type
_entity_poly.pdbx_seq_one_letter_code
_entity_poly.pdbx_strand_id
1 'polypeptide(L)' 'DYCDVYLTHDSMSVRKAHNAGRNHLRNVQEYYEQISSEQTQLVINSITDAYNA' A
#
# COMPACT_ATOMS: atom_id res chain seq x y z
N ASP A 1 -6.03 -1.21 -7.52
CA ASP A 1 -5.56 0.16 -7.79
C ASP A 1 -4.56 0.56 -6.74
N TYR A 2 -3.32 0.83 -7.13
CA TYR A 2 -2.35 1.46 -6.23
C TYR A 2 -2.25 2.97 -6.47
N CYS A 3 -2.68 3.43 -7.64
CA CYS A 3 -2.46 4.80 -8.08
C CYS A 3 -3.73 5.64 -8.18
N ASP A 4 -4.91 5.05 -7.95
CA ASP A 4 -6.23 5.69 -8.11
C ASP A 4 -6.35 6.55 -9.38
N VAL A 5 -5.73 6.07 -10.47
CA VAL A 5 -5.74 6.72 -11.79
C VAL A 5 -6.11 5.71 -12.85
N TYR A 6 -6.91 6.18 -13.81
CA TYR A 6 -7.25 5.41 -14.99
C TYR A 6 -6.33 5.82 -16.15
N LEU A 7 -5.76 4.83 -16.83
CA LEU A 7 -5.00 5.06 -18.05
C LEU A 7 -6.00 5.38 -19.18
N THR A 8 -5.81 6.52 -19.85
CA THR A 8 -6.62 6.90 -21.01
C THR A 8 -6.45 5.92 -22.18
N HIS A 9 -5.30 5.26 -22.25
CA HIS A 9 -5.00 4.20 -23.21
C HIS A 9 -4.32 3.02 -22.50
N ASP A 10 -5.01 1.88 -22.46
CA ASP A 10 -4.56 0.65 -21.77
C ASP A 10 -3.72 -0.28 -22.67
N SER A 11 -2.77 0.30 -23.42
CA SER A 11 -1.87 -0.50 -24.24
C SER A 11 -0.77 -1.14 -23.39
N MET A 12 -0.19 -2.24 -23.89
CA MET A 12 0.90 -2.95 -23.19
C MET A 12 2.09 -2.05 -22.87
N SER A 13 2.45 -1.15 -23.78
CA SER A 13 3.56 -0.21 -23.58
C SER A 13 3.25 0.82 -22.49
N VAL A 14 2.03 1.38 -22.47
CA VAL A 14 1.61 2.37 -21.47
C VAL A 14 1.50 1.73 -20.09
N ARG A 15 0.92 0.52 -19.98
CA ARG A 15 0.91 -0.23 -18.71
C ARG A 15 2.31 -0.51 -18.19
N LYS A 16 3.22 -0.96 -19.06
CA LYS A 16 4.60 -1.23 -18.67
C LYS A 16 5.31 0.04 -18.15
N ALA A 17 5.11 1.16 -18.84
CA ALA A 17 5.66 2.45 -18.40
C ALA A 17 5.05 2.92 -17.07
N HIS A 18 3.74 2.74 -16.88
CA HIS A 18 3.07 3.08 -15.62
C HIS A 18 3.58 2.24 -14.46
N ASN A 19 3.64 0.92 -14.61
CA ASN A 19 4.06 -0.01 -13.56
C ASN A 19 5.54 0.16 -13.17
N ALA A 20 6.38 0.57 -14.13
CA ALA A 20 7.78 0.92 -13.88
C ALA A 20 7.96 2.38 -13.39
N GLY A 21 6.88 3.15 -13.31
CA GLY A 21 6.91 4.55 -12.90
C GLY A 21 7.16 4.69 -11.40
N ARG A 22 7.97 5.69 -11.03
CA ARG A 22 8.31 5.96 -9.62
C ARG A 22 7.09 6.14 -8.71
N ASN A 23 6.04 6.79 -9.20
CA ASN A 23 4.81 6.99 -8.43
C ASN A 23 4.11 5.66 -8.14
N HIS A 24 4.01 4.76 -9.13
CA HIS A 24 3.41 3.44 -8.93
C HIS A 24 4.19 2.64 -7.90
N LEU A 25 5.52 2.59 -8.04
CA LEU A 25 6.38 1.86 -7.09
C LEU A 25 6.25 2.39 -5.66
N ARG A 26 6.24 3.72 -5.48
CA ARG A 26 6.06 4.35 -4.17
C ARG A 26 4.70 4.01 -3.57
N ASN A 27 3.63 4.08 -4.36
CA ASN A 27 2.29 3.79 -3.86
C ASN A 27 2.12 2.31 -3.52
N VAL A 28 2.73 1.40 -4.29
CA VAL A 28 2.77 -0.04 -3.98
C VAL A 28 3.49 -0.27 -2.65
N GLN A 29 4.65 0.38 -2.44
CA GLN A 29 5.39 0.27 -1.20
C GLN A 29 4.57 0.79 -0.01
N GLU A 30 4.00 1.98 -0.13
CA GLU A 30 3.17 2.62 0.90
C GLU A 30 1.95 1.75 1.27
N TYR A 31 1.30 1.15 0.28
CA TYR A 31 0.18 0.23 0.48
C TYR A 31 0.57 -0.96 1.37
N TYR A 32 1.70 -1.61 1.10
CA TYR A 32 2.15 -2.74 1.93
C TYR A 32 2.71 -2.32 3.29
N GLU A 33 3.34 -1.15 3.38
CA GLU A 33 3.80 -0.58 4.66
C GLU A 33 2.62 -0.27 5.59
N GLN A 34 1.55 0.35 5.09
CA GLN A 34 0.35 0.67 5.88
C GLN A 34 -0.36 -0.59 6.37
N ILE A 35 -0.47 -1.63 5.54
CA ILE A 35 -1.06 -2.93 5.95
C ILE A 35 -0.26 -3.55 7.11
N SER A 36 1.07 -3.49 7.04
CA SER A 36 1.92 -4.02 8.12
C SER A 36 1.76 -3.22 9.42
N SER A 37 1.59 -1.90 9.32
CA SER A 37 1.40 -1.02 10.48
C SER A 37 0.06 -1.26 11.17
N GLU A 38 -1.03 -1.47 10.43
CA GLU A 38 -2.35 -1.69 11.03
C GLU A 38 -2.39 -2.99 11.84
N GLN A 39 -1.88 -4.09 11.27
CA GLN A 39 -1.80 -5.37 11.97
C GLN A 39 -0.84 -5.30 13.17
N THR A 40 0.28 -4.60 13.04
CA THR A 40 1.22 -4.40 14.15
C THR A 40 0.58 -3.59 15.28
N GLN A 41 -0.18 -2.53 14.95
CA GLN A 41 -0.85 -1.70 15.95
C GLN A 41 -1.95 -2.47 16.68
N LEU A 42 -2.69 -3.36 16.00
CA LEU A 42 -3.66 -4.24 16.66
C LEU A 42 -3.01 -5.15 17.70
N VAL A 43 -1.85 -5.73 17.38
CA VAL A 43 -1.10 -6.57 18.34
C VAL A 43 -0.60 -5.74 19.52
N ILE A 44 -0.02 -4.55 19.27
CA ILE A 44 0.42 -3.62 20.33
C ILE A 44 -0.75 -3.24 21.24
N ASN A 45 -1.90 -2.90 20.66
CA ASN A 45 -3.10 -2.54 21.42
C ASN A 45 -3.56 -3.74 22.28
N SER A 46 -3.60 -4.95 21.71
CA SER A 46 -4.00 -6.16 22.47
C SER A 46 -3.10 -6.44 23.68
N ILE A 47 -1.79 -6.23 23.53
CA ILE A 47 -0.82 -6.40 24.63
C ILE A 47 -1.03 -5.28 25.65
N THR A 48 -1.14 -4.04 25.20
CA THR A 48 -1.34 -2.86 26.06
C THR A 48 -2.61 -2.99 26.89
N ASP A 49 -3.72 -3.42 26.29
CA ASP A 49 -4.99 -3.66 26.99
C ASP A 49 -4.88 -4.78 28.03
N ALA A 50 -4.16 -5.87 27.70
CA ALA A 50 -3.94 -6.98 28.62
C ALA A 50 -3.05 -6.60 29.84
N TYR A 51 -2.16 -5.61 29.70
CA TYR A 51 -1.32 -5.11 30.79
C TYR A 51 -1.98 -3.99 31.61
N ASN A 52 -2.97 -3.28 31.05
CA ASN A 52 -3.71 -2.21 31.71
C ASN A 52 -4.99 -2.69 32.44
N ALA A 53 -5.35 -3.98 32.31
CA ALA A 53 -6.42 -4.65 33.03
C ALA A 53 -5.92 -5.32 34.32
#